data_AF-A0AB34IKY2-F1
#
_entry.id   AF-A0AB34IKY2-F1
#
_cell.length_a   1.000
_cell.length_b   1.000
_cell.length_c   1.000
_cell.angle_alpha   90.00
_cell.angle_beta   90.00
_cell.angle_gamma   90.00
#
_symmetry.space_group_name_H-M   'P 1'
#
loop_
_entity.id
_entity.type
_entity.pdbx_description
1 polymer ?
#
loop_
_entity_poly.entity_id
_entity_poly.type
_entity_poly.pdbx_seq_one_letter_code
_entity_poly.pdbx_strand_id
1 'polypeptide(L)'
;MYQHCSFPIYGTVREMTFHLSIYGRPLSQVWADSTQMLRGLSTKQVNPSDTSFQADPRFPPDKTPLWKTPLEQDGWIRAHDCIRAELDTMKTTFVRLGSKPLTDSDIRAIQAAFAVHYTHIIDHHENEDAKVMPFMSSRVKLPEKLTSDHKEMMEYLEKLVAMVNALEPRSWIKDVLGVFKTYVDLMLPHLCEEEKVALPLLRAYFTPKEFEKIISSILKESPPLALGSFWYWLEGKRGDKSAIMKFMAQEGIPWFVYYLVFKGQVADYEAAFVEPLKAVETGKPWVPKPKRKLCC
;
A
#
# COMPACT_ATOMS: atom_id res chain seq x y z
N MET A 1 59.38 -41.37 13.23
CA MET A 1 59.73 -40.12 12.52
C MET A 1 58.83 -40.02 11.31
N TYR A 2 57.80 -39.19 11.37
CA TYR A 2 56.79 -39.05 10.33
C TYR A 2 57.33 -38.15 9.20
N GLN A 3 57.31 -38.68 7.97
CA GLN A 3 57.59 -37.92 6.75
C GLN A 3 56.42 -36.96 6.47
N HIS A 4 56.74 -35.67 6.41
CA HIS A 4 55.83 -34.62 5.98
C HIS A 4 55.62 -34.70 4.45
N CYS A 5 54.38 -34.88 4.02
CA CYS A 5 53.93 -34.57 2.68
C CYS A 5 53.61 -33.07 2.59
N SER A 6 54.21 -32.37 1.64
CA SER A 6 53.90 -30.98 1.29
C SER A 6 53.17 -30.95 -0.05
N PHE A 7 51.96 -30.41 -0.09
CA PHE A 7 51.25 -30.04 -1.31
C PHE A 7 51.26 -28.51 -1.47
N PRO A 8 51.59 -27.97 -2.65
CA PRO A 8 51.39 -26.54 -2.90
C PRO A 8 49.93 -26.26 -3.29
N ILE A 9 49.26 -25.43 -2.50
CA ILE A 9 47.98 -24.80 -2.84
C ILE A 9 48.30 -23.40 -3.39
N TYR A 10 48.27 -23.23 -4.71
CA TYR A 10 48.09 -21.91 -5.33
C TYR A 10 47.26 -22.09 -6.60
N GLY A 11 45.96 -21.86 -6.45
CA GLY A 11 45.00 -21.73 -7.54
C GLY A 11 44.08 -20.57 -7.21
N THR A 12 44.27 -19.46 -7.92
CA THR A 12 43.54 -18.21 -7.81
C THR A 12 42.04 -18.47 -8.01
N VAL A 13 41.21 -18.09 -7.03
CA VAL A 13 39.76 -18.04 -7.19
C VAL A 13 39.46 -16.94 -8.21
N ARG A 14 39.18 -17.33 -9.46
CA ARG A 14 38.50 -16.43 -10.40
C ARG A 14 37.12 -16.18 -9.83
N GLU A 15 36.81 -14.93 -9.50
CA GLU A 15 35.45 -14.45 -9.35
C GLU A 15 34.67 -14.79 -10.63
N MET A 16 33.86 -15.84 -10.58
CA MET A 16 32.82 -16.06 -11.58
C MET A 16 31.70 -15.06 -11.28
N THR A 17 31.79 -13.89 -11.90
CA THR A 17 30.65 -12.97 -12.01
C THR A 17 29.63 -13.62 -12.92
N PHE A 18 28.65 -14.32 -12.34
CA PHE A 18 27.51 -14.84 -13.08
C PHE A 18 26.61 -13.67 -13.50
N HIS A 19 26.82 -13.15 -14.71
CA HIS A 19 25.83 -12.30 -15.38
C HIS A 19 24.67 -13.17 -15.89
N LEU A 20 23.68 -13.40 -15.03
CA LEU A 20 22.43 -14.04 -15.43
C LEU A 20 21.45 -12.99 -15.95
N SER A 21 21.33 -12.93 -17.27
CA SER A 21 20.32 -12.15 -17.99
C SER A 21 19.08 -13.00 -18.25
N ILE A 22 17.90 -12.37 -18.26
CA ILE A 22 16.72 -12.91 -18.93
C ILE A 22 16.53 -12.00 -20.16
N TYR A 23 16.68 -12.54 -21.37
CA TYR A 23 16.69 -11.75 -22.62
C TYR A 23 17.69 -10.57 -22.65
N GLY A 24 18.80 -10.65 -21.91
CA GLY A 24 19.83 -9.61 -21.89
C GLY A 24 19.61 -8.44 -20.91
N ARG A 25 18.49 -8.37 -20.16
CA ARG A 25 18.23 -7.21 -19.29
C ARG A 25 18.23 -7.55 -17.79
N PRO A 26 18.93 -6.77 -16.94
CA PRO A 26 18.83 -6.88 -15.48
C PRO A 26 17.42 -6.53 -14.95
N LEU A 27 17.00 -7.11 -13.82
CA LEU A 27 15.69 -6.84 -13.20
C LEU A 27 15.47 -5.36 -12.84
N SER A 28 16.55 -4.60 -12.63
CA SER A 28 16.49 -3.14 -12.49
C SER A 28 15.94 -2.43 -13.74
N GLN A 29 16.13 -3.02 -14.94
CA GLN A 29 15.57 -2.51 -16.20
C GLN A 29 14.10 -2.86 -16.41
N VAL A 30 13.55 -3.91 -15.76
CA VAL A 30 12.11 -4.23 -15.83
C VAL A 30 11.25 -3.06 -15.33
N TRP A 31 11.80 -2.24 -14.43
CA TRP A 31 11.16 -1.03 -13.93
C TRP A 31 11.47 0.23 -14.77
N ALA A 32 12.49 0.20 -15.62
CA ALA A 32 12.94 1.36 -16.39
C ALA A 32 12.22 1.52 -17.75
N ASP A 33 11.65 0.44 -18.31
CA ASP A 33 11.03 0.44 -19.66
C ASP A 33 9.51 0.69 -19.67
N SER A 34 8.95 1.26 -18.61
CA SER A 34 7.52 1.57 -18.52
C SER A 34 7.13 2.82 -19.32
N THR A 35 7.43 2.96 -20.61
CA THR A 35 7.03 4.17 -21.38
C THR A 35 5.54 4.24 -21.70
N GLN A 36 4.75 3.22 -21.35
CA GLN A 36 3.28 3.29 -21.26
C GLN A 36 2.82 4.06 -19.99
N MET A 37 3.62 5.06 -19.62
CA MET A 37 3.88 5.57 -18.27
C MET A 37 2.76 6.47 -17.75
N LEU A 38 2.10 6.04 -16.67
CA LEU A 38 1.48 6.91 -15.66
C LEU A 38 0.26 7.76 -16.10
N ARG A 39 -0.71 7.19 -16.82
CA ARG A 39 -2.01 7.86 -17.04
C ARG A 39 -2.70 8.11 -15.69
N GLY A 40 -2.52 9.31 -15.14
CA GLY A 40 -3.03 9.73 -13.82
C GLY A 40 -1.99 10.48 -12.97
N LEU A 41 -0.68 10.20 -13.09
CA LEU A 41 0.33 11.06 -12.43
C LEU A 41 0.42 12.45 -13.09
N SER A 42 0.09 12.53 -14.38
CA SER A 42 -0.09 13.79 -15.11
C SER A 42 -1.46 14.44 -14.89
N THR A 43 -2.34 13.87 -14.04
CA THR A 43 -3.62 14.50 -13.72
C THR A 43 -3.37 15.91 -13.23
N LYS A 44 -4.10 16.86 -13.82
CA LYS A 44 -4.08 18.26 -13.38
C LYS A 44 -4.97 18.38 -12.15
N GLN A 45 -4.55 19.22 -11.21
CA GLN A 45 -5.41 19.60 -10.09
C GLN A 45 -6.73 20.17 -10.63
N VAL A 46 -7.86 19.65 -10.16
CA VAL A 46 -9.18 20.21 -10.49
C VAL A 46 -9.31 21.61 -9.91
N ASN A 47 -10.03 22.50 -10.59
CA ASN A 47 -10.48 23.74 -9.99
C ASN A 47 -11.69 23.45 -9.10
N PRO A 48 -11.58 23.50 -7.76
CA PRO A 48 -12.68 23.14 -6.87
C PRO A 48 -13.89 24.09 -6.98
N SER A 49 -13.70 25.30 -7.53
CA SER A 49 -14.78 26.28 -7.74
C SER A 49 -15.48 26.14 -9.09
N ASP A 50 -15.11 25.17 -9.92
CA ASP A 50 -15.76 24.91 -11.20
C ASP A 50 -17.16 24.31 -10.99
N THR A 51 -18.18 25.09 -11.29
CA THR A 51 -19.58 24.70 -11.12
C THR A 51 -20.04 23.64 -12.12
N SER A 52 -19.22 23.28 -13.13
CA SER A 52 -19.52 22.14 -13.99
C SER A 52 -19.62 20.82 -13.20
N PHE A 53 -18.91 20.73 -12.07
CA PHE A 53 -18.96 19.58 -11.16
C PHE A 53 -20.16 19.63 -10.20
N GLN A 54 -20.96 20.69 -10.19
CA GLN A 54 -22.10 20.78 -9.29
C GLN A 54 -23.26 19.89 -9.77
N ALA A 55 -23.69 18.95 -8.92
CA ALA A 55 -24.88 18.13 -9.14
C ALA A 55 -26.16 18.80 -8.58
N ASP A 56 -26.04 19.47 -7.43
CA ASP A 56 -27.17 20.13 -6.76
C ASP A 56 -26.88 21.63 -6.54
N PRO A 57 -27.65 22.54 -7.17
CA PRO A 57 -27.49 23.99 -7.04
C PRO A 57 -27.56 24.53 -5.60
N ARG A 58 -28.18 23.79 -4.67
CA ARG A 58 -28.31 24.19 -3.25
C ARG A 58 -26.99 24.11 -2.49
N PHE A 59 -26.01 23.39 -3.02
CA PHE A 59 -24.71 23.18 -2.39
C PHE A 59 -23.60 23.75 -3.29
N PRO A 60 -23.29 25.05 -3.19
CA PRO A 60 -22.19 25.64 -3.95
C PRO A 60 -20.81 25.14 -3.45
N PRO A 61 -19.75 25.24 -4.28
CA PRO A 61 -18.39 24.84 -3.91
C PRO A 61 -17.70 25.89 -2.99
N ASP A 62 -18.26 26.14 -1.81
CA ASP A 62 -17.85 27.20 -0.88
C ASP A 62 -17.31 26.67 0.46
N LYS A 63 -17.15 25.34 0.61
CA LYS A 63 -16.79 24.71 1.88
C LYS A 63 -15.29 24.56 2.11
N THR A 64 -14.44 24.78 1.10
CA THR A 64 -12.98 24.63 1.22
C THR A 64 -12.38 25.38 2.42
N PRO A 65 -12.75 26.65 2.72
CA PRO A 65 -12.19 27.38 3.87
C PRO A 65 -12.54 26.78 5.24
N LEU A 66 -13.52 25.88 5.32
CA LEU A 66 -13.90 25.20 6.56
C LEU A 66 -12.94 24.08 6.93
N TRP A 67 -12.14 23.59 5.97
CA TRP A 67 -11.14 22.56 6.17
C TRP A 67 -9.84 23.19 6.66
N LYS A 68 -9.56 23.07 7.95
CA LYS A 68 -8.40 23.69 8.60
C LYS A 68 -7.09 22.95 8.31
N THR A 69 -7.18 21.64 8.05
CA THR A 69 -6.02 20.80 7.75
C THR A 69 -5.59 21.02 6.30
N PRO A 70 -4.29 21.21 6.00
CA PRO A 70 -3.78 21.20 4.63
C PRO A 70 -4.19 19.93 3.87
N LEU A 71 -4.32 20.00 2.55
CA LEU A 71 -4.77 18.86 1.74
C LEU A 71 -3.82 17.67 1.88
N GLU A 72 -2.52 17.93 1.92
CA GLU A 72 -1.43 16.95 2.07
C GLU A 72 -1.43 16.24 3.43
N GLN A 73 -2.20 16.75 4.40
CA GLN A 73 -2.33 16.18 5.73
C GLN A 73 -3.71 15.56 5.97
N ASP A 74 -4.56 15.52 4.94
CA ASP A 74 -5.88 14.90 5.00
C ASP A 74 -5.79 13.39 5.22
N GLY A 75 -6.79 12.82 5.92
CA GLY A 75 -6.84 11.39 6.21
C GLY A 75 -6.86 10.53 4.95
N TRP A 76 -7.50 11.00 3.87
CA TRP A 76 -7.53 10.29 2.59
C TRP A 76 -6.13 10.17 1.97
N ILE A 77 -5.36 11.26 1.91
CA ILE A 77 -3.97 11.24 1.41
C ILE A 77 -3.10 10.33 2.25
N ARG A 78 -3.26 10.38 3.58
CA ARG A 78 -2.51 9.51 4.49
C ARG A 78 -2.83 8.03 4.26
N ALA A 79 -4.08 7.67 3.97
CA ALA A 79 -4.45 6.31 3.61
C ALA A 79 -3.75 5.87 2.32
N HIS A 80 -3.70 6.73 1.30
CA HIS A 80 -2.98 6.44 0.06
C HIS A 80 -1.47 6.32 0.27
N ASP A 81 -0.88 7.12 1.14
CA ASP A 81 0.54 7.00 1.49
C ASP A 81 0.88 5.65 2.13
N CYS A 82 -0.06 5.05 2.85
CA CYS A 82 0.10 3.68 3.38
C CYS A 82 0.16 2.66 2.25
N ILE A 83 -0.74 2.78 1.26
CA ILE A 83 -0.73 1.93 0.05
C ILE A 83 0.59 2.10 -0.69
N ARG A 84 1.04 3.34 -0.92
CA ARG A 84 2.33 3.63 -1.55
C ARG A 84 3.49 2.96 -0.82
N ALA A 85 3.51 3.03 0.52
CA ALA A 85 4.56 2.42 1.33
C ALA A 85 4.54 0.89 1.27
N GLU A 86 3.36 0.25 1.23
CA GLU A 86 3.23 -1.19 1.05
C GLU A 86 3.74 -1.64 -0.31
N LEU A 87 3.33 -0.95 -1.39
CA LEU A 87 3.78 -1.24 -2.75
C LEU A 87 5.30 -1.10 -2.87
N ASP A 88 5.89 -0.04 -2.31
CA ASP A 88 7.34 0.17 -2.34
C ASP A 88 8.10 -0.90 -1.54
N THR A 89 7.58 -1.30 -0.37
CA THR A 89 8.17 -2.36 0.46
C THR A 89 8.14 -3.71 -0.25
N MET A 90 7.01 -4.08 -0.85
CA MET A 90 6.87 -5.32 -1.63
C MET A 90 7.76 -5.29 -2.88
N LYS A 91 7.78 -4.16 -3.61
CA LYS A 91 8.66 -3.96 -4.76
C LYS A 91 10.12 -4.19 -4.40
N THR A 92 10.59 -3.55 -3.33
CA THR A 92 11.98 -3.68 -2.85
C THR A 92 12.30 -5.14 -2.51
N THR A 93 11.37 -5.82 -1.84
CA THR A 93 11.51 -7.24 -1.49
C THR A 93 11.59 -8.13 -2.75
N PHE A 94 10.69 -7.94 -3.71
CA PHE A 94 10.64 -8.75 -4.93
C PHE A 94 11.87 -8.54 -5.81
N VAL A 95 12.34 -7.29 -5.95
CA VAL A 95 13.58 -6.98 -6.67
C VAL A 95 14.79 -7.67 -6.01
N ARG A 96 14.83 -7.70 -4.67
CA ARG A 96 15.93 -8.33 -3.92
C ARG A 96 15.93 -9.85 -4.01
N LEU A 97 14.76 -10.48 -3.99
CA LEU A 97 14.62 -11.91 -4.25
C LEU A 97 15.18 -12.26 -5.64
N GLY A 98 15.03 -11.36 -6.60
CA GLY A 98 15.75 -11.40 -7.86
C GLY A 98 15.46 -12.66 -8.67
N SER A 99 16.51 -13.25 -9.20
CA SER A 99 16.48 -14.47 -10.03
C SER A 99 16.86 -15.73 -9.23
N LYS A 100 16.62 -15.75 -7.91
CA LYS A 100 16.87 -16.95 -7.10
C LYS A 100 15.59 -17.78 -6.93
N PRO A 101 15.68 -19.11 -6.87
CA PRO A 101 14.55 -19.95 -6.49
C PRO A 101 14.10 -19.61 -5.07
N LEU A 102 12.79 -19.52 -4.85
CA LEU A 102 12.22 -19.24 -3.54
C LEU A 102 12.36 -20.44 -2.59
N THR A 103 12.69 -20.14 -1.34
CA THR A 103 12.63 -21.09 -0.23
C THR A 103 11.22 -21.12 0.37
N ASP A 104 10.89 -22.16 1.13
CA ASP A 104 9.62 -22.24 1.87
C ASP A 104 9.40 -21.03 2.79
N SER A 105 10.49 -20.51 3.35
CA SER A 105 10.41 -19.31 4.20
C SER A 105 10.11 -18.05 3.41
N ASP A 106 10.68 -17.90 2.20
CA ASP A 106 10.38 -16.75 1.34
C ASP A 106 8.90 -16.78 0.94
N ILE A 107 8.40 -17.96 0.55
CA ILE A 107 7.00 -18.15 0.12
C ILE A 107 6.03 -17.79 1.24
N ARG A 108 6.22 -18.34 2.45
CA ARG A 108 5.34 -18.04 3.59
C ARG A 108 5.34 -16.55 3.94
N ALA A 109 6.50 -15.90 3.87
CA ALA A 109 6.61 -14.48 4.16
C ALA A 109 5.88 -13.63 3.11
N ILE A 110 6.04 -13.94 1.83
CA ILE A 110 5.36 -13.25 0.72
C ILE A 110 3.86 -13.46 0.82
N GLN A 111 3.39 -14.69 1.05
CA GLN A 111 1.97 -14.99 1.20
C GLN A 111 1.34 -14.26 2.39
N ALA A 112 2.02 -14.22 3.54
CA ALA A 112 1.55 -13.50 4.71
C ALA A 112 1.41 -11.99 4.44
N ALA A 113 2.45 -11.36 3.89
CA ALA A 113 2.41 -9.93 3.58
C ALA A 113 1.36 -9.61 2.51
N PHE A 114 1.26 -10.43 1.46
CA PHE A 114 0.30 -10.18 0.39
C PHE A 114 -1.16 -10.33 0.84
N ALA A 115 -1.43 -11.25 1.78
CA ALA A 115 -2.76 -11.38 2.38
C ALA A 115 -3.18 -10.13 3.17
N VAL A 116 -2.23 -9.48 3.85
CA VAL A 116 -2.48 -8.20 4.54
C VAL A 116 -2.76 -7.09 3.52
N HIS A 117 -1.91 -6.96 2.50
CA HIS A 117 -2.10 -5.97 1.44
C HIS A 117 -3.45 -6.14 0.75
N TYR A 118 -3.80 -7.37 0.36
CA TYR A 118 -5.10 -7.68 -0.23
C TYR A 118 -6.27 -7.23 0.65
N THR A 119 -6.23 -7.56 1.94
CA THR A 119 -7.26 -7.15 2.90
C THR A 119 -7.38 -5.62 2.97
N HIS A 120 -6.25 -4.92 2.97
CA HIS A 120 -6.21 -3.46 3.04
C HIS A 120 -6.79 -2.81 1.78
N ILE A 121 -6.42 -3.29 0.59
CA ILE A 121 -6.87 -2.71 -0.67
C ILE A 121 -8.36 -2.97 -0.94
N ILE A 122 -8.85 -4.17 -0.59
CA ILE A 122 -10.28 -4.48 -0.65
C ILE A 122 -11.06 -3.53 0.27
N ASP A 123 -10.67 -3.41 1.54
CA ASP A 123 -11.36 -2.52 2.49
C ASP A 123 -11.32 -1.06 2.03
N HIS A 124 -10.18 -0.57 1.55
CA HIS A 124 -10.03 0.80 1.08
C HIS A 124 -11.00 1.14 -0.06
N HIS A 125 -10.99 0.36 -1.15
CA HIS A 125 -11.85 0.64 -2.29
C HIS A 125 -13.32 0.29 -2.04
N GLU A 126 -13.63 -0.71 -1.22
CA GLU A 126 -15.02 -0.96 -0.79
C GLU A 126 -15.59 0.22 0.01
N ASN A 127 -14.79 0.84 0.89
CA ASN A 127 -15.20 2.03 1.61
C ASN A 127 -15.43 3.22 0.67
N GLU A 128 -14.61 3.37 -0.37
CA GLU A 128 -14.81 4.39 -1.39
C GLU A 128 -16.11 4.16 -2.17
N ASP A 129 -16.27 2.97 -2.74
CA ASP A 129 -17.41 2.62 -3.58
C ASP A 129 -18.74 2.60 -2.81
N ALA A 130 -18.74 2.08 -1.58
CA ALA A 130 -19.96 1.92 -0.80
C ALA A 130 -20.35 3.15 0.00
N LYS A 131 -19.38 4.01 0.37
CA LYS A 131 -19.63 5.13 1.30
C LYS A 131 -19.23 6.48 0.72
N VAL A 132 -18.00 6.63 0.25
CA VAL A 132 -17.46 7.94 -0.14
C VAL A 132 -18.04 8.42 -1.47
N MET A 133 -17.98 7.60 -2.52
CA MET A 133 -18.46 7.96 -3.85
C MET A 133 -19.98 8.23 -3.88
N PRO A 134 -20.85 7.44 -3.21
CA PRO A 134 -22.27 7.76 -3.09
C PRO A 134 -22.52 9.07 -2.33
N PHE A 135 -21.77 9.30 -1.24
CA PHE A 135 -21.86 10.54 -0.47
C PHE A 135 -21.50 11.75 -1.34
N MET A 136 -20.38 11.68 -2.07
CA MET A 136 -19.95 12.73 -2.99
C MET A 136 -20.93 12.95 -4.13
N SER A 137 -21.42 11.88 -4.75
CA SER A 137 -22.36 11.93 -5.89
C SER A 137 -23.69 12.62 -5.55
N SER A 138 -24.03 12.74 -4.26
CA SER A 138 -25.20 13.50 -3.82
C SER A 138 -25.09 15.01 -4.10
N ARG A 139 -23.88 15.56 -4.31
CA ARG A 139 -23.64 16.99 -4.57
C ARG A 139 -22.69 17.27 -5.73
N VAL A 140 -21.91 16.28 -6.15
CA VAL A 140 -20.82 16.40 -7.12
C VAL A 140 -21.08 15.47 -8.32
N LYS A 141 -20.96 16.00 -9.53
CA LYS A 141 -20.87 15.22 -10.77
C LYS A 141 -19.45 14.67 -10.90
N LEU A 142 -19.19 13.50 -10.32
CA LEU A 142 -17.88 12.88 -10.39
C LEU A 142 -17.54 12.47 -11.83
N PRO A 143 -16.30 12.71 -12.30
CA PRO A 143 -15.79 12.10 -13.52
C PRO A 143 -15.96 10.58 -13.51
N GLU A 144 -16.47 10.01 -14.60
CA GLU A 144 -16.71 8.56 -14.74
C GLU A 144 -15.47 7.72 -14.42
N LYS A 145 -14.29 8.20 -14.85
CA LYS A 145 -13.01 7.53 -14.64
C LYS A 145 -12.68 7.27 -13.16
N LEU A 146 -13.03 8.18 -12.26
CA LEU A 146 -12.82 8.00 -10.81
C LEU A 146 -13.59 6.80 -10.24
N THR A 147 -14.63 6.35 -10.94
CA THR A 147 -15.49 5.23 -10.49
C THR A 147 -15.29 3.96 -11.31
N SER A 148 -14.70 4.03 -12.51
CA SER A 148 -14.54 2.87 -13.39
C SER A 148 -13.22 2.13 -13.19
N ASP A 149 -12.17 2.82 -12.73
CA ASP A 149 -10.80 2.27 -12.69
C ASP A 149 -10.62 1.17 -11.63
N HIS A 150 -11.47 1.14 -10.58
CA HIS A 150 -11.43 0.08 -9.56
C HIS A 150 -11.54 -1.31 -10.16
N LYS A 151 -12.46 -1.53 -11.11
CA LYS A 151 -12.72 -2.88 -11.64
C LYS A 151 -11.48 -3.51 -12.27
N GLU A 152 -10.81 -2.81 -13.17
CA GLU A 152 -9.60 -3.33 -13.84
C GLU A 152 -8.48 -3.57 -12.82
N MET A 153 -8.28 -2.63 -11.89
CA MET A 153 -7.27 -2.75 -10.85
C MET A 153 -7.52 -3.96 -9.93
N MET A 154 -8.77 -4.20 -9.54
CA MET A 154 -9.16 -5.34 -8.72
C MET A 154 -8.98 -6.68 -9.44
N GLU A 155 -9.21 -6.75 -10.76
CA GLU A 155 -8.90 -7.95 -11.56
C GLU A 155 -7.40 -8.31 -11.51
N TYR A 156 -6.52 -7.31 -11.55
CA TYR A 156 -5.07 -7.52 -11.39
C TYR A 156 -4.70 -7.92 -9.96
N LEU A 157 -5.34 -7.36 -8.95
CA LEU A 157 -5.14 -7.74 -7.56
C LEU A 157 -5.52 -9.21 -7.32
N GLU A 158 -6.68 -9.64 -7.80
CA GLU A 158 -7.13 -11.04 -7.73
C GLU A 158 -6.15 -12.01 -8.41
N LYS A 159 -5.70 -11.62 -9.61
CA LYS A 159 -4.68 -12.38 -10.33
C LYS A 159 -3.39 -12.51 -9.52
N LEU A 160 -2.95 -11.44 -8.87
CA LEU A 160 -1.76 -11.47 -8.01
C LEU A 160 -1.93 -12.37 -6.79
N VAL A 161 -3.08 -12.30 -6.11
CA VAL A 161 -3.37 -13.17 -4.98
C VAL A 161 -3.31 -14.64 -5.41
N ALA A 162 -3.93 -14.99 -6.53
CA ALA A 162 -3.88 -16.35 -7.05
C ALA A 162 -2.44 -16.80 -7.34
N MET A 163 -1.63 -15.94 -7.97
CA MET A 163 -0.23 -16.25 -8.28
C MET A 163 0.63 -16.40 -7.02
N VAL A 164 0.46 -15.53 -6.02
CA VAL A 164 1.19 -15.57 -4.76
C VAL A 164 0.81 -16.82 -3.94
N ASN A 165 -0.48 -17.16 -3.92
CA ASN A 165 -0.95 -18.37 -3.24
C ASN A 165 -0.48 -19.66 -3.92
N ALA A 166 -0.26 -19.64 -5.24
CA ALA A 166 0.25 -20.77 -6.00
C ALA A 166 1.79 -20.92 -5.95
N LEU A 167 2.51 -20.06 -5.23
CA LEU A 167 3.96 -20.19 -5.09
C LEU A 167 4.34 -21.48 -4.35
N GLU A 168 5.20 -22.27 -4.98
CA GLU A 168 5.76 -23.52 -4.44
C GLU A 168 7.29 -23.42 -4.31
N PRO A 169 7.95 -24.30 -3.52
CA PRO A 169 9.40 -24.31 -3.41
C PRO A 169 10.05 -24.38 -4.79
N ARG A 170 11.09 -23.57 -5.03
CA ARG A 170 11.75 -23.36 -6.34
C ARG A 170 10.96 -22.56 -7.37
N SER A 171 9.79 -22.02 -7.04
CA SER A 171 9.15 -20.95 -7.82
C SER A 171 10.04 -19.72 -7.91
N TRP A 172 9.72 -18.83 -8.85
CA TRP A 172 10.51 -17.63 -9.10
C TRP A 172 9.63 -16.40 -8.95
N ILE A 173 10.05 -15.45 -8.11
CA ILE A 173 9.26 -14.23 -7.89
C ILE A 173 9.09 -13.39 -9.16
N LYS A 174 10.00 -13.53 -10.13
CA LYS A 174 9.95 -12.82 -11.42
C LYS A 174 8.64 -13.06 -12.17
N ASP A 175 8.01 -14.22 -11.98
CA ASP A 175 6.77 -14.58 -12.66
C ASP A 175 5.60 -13.74 -12.09
N VAL A 176 5.63 -13.44 -10.79
CA VAL A 176 4.70 -12.52 -10.11
C VAL A 176 5.03 -11.05 -10.43
N LEU A 177 6.33 -10.72 -10.53
CA LEU A 177 6.81 -9.35 -10.66
C LEU A 177 6.24 -8.60 -11.86
N GLY A 178 6.06 -9.28 -13.00
CA GLY A 178 5.47 -8.67 -14.20
C GLY A 178 4.04 -8.19 -13.98
N VAL A 179 3.21 -9.02 -13.34
CA VAL A 179 1.82 -8.68 -13.01
C VAL A 179 1.78 -7.63 -11.89
N PHE A 180 2.69 -7.73 -10.92
CA PHE A 180 2.78 -6.78 -9.81
C PHE A 180 3.14 -5.38 -10.32
N LYS A 181 4.03 -5.28 -11.31
CA LYS A 181 4.35 -4.01 -11.97
C LYS A 181 3.11 -3.40 -12.62
N THR A 182 2.32 -4.17 -13.37
CA THR A 182 1.09 -3.66 -14.00
C THR A 182 0.09 -3.17 -12.95
N TYR A 183 -0.10 -3.92 -11.87
CA TYR A 183 -0.94 -3.49 -10.76
C TYR A 183 -0.47 -2.16 -10.13
N VAL A 184 0.84 -2.00 -9.88
CA VAL A 184 1.41 -0.73 -9.41
C VAL A 184 1.20 0.41 -10.39
N ASP A 185 1.36 0.15 -11.69
CA ASP A 185 1.18 1.13 -12.76
C ASP A 185 -0.30 1.55 -12.93
N LEU A 186 -1.26 0.77 -12.43
CA LEU A 186 -2.68 1.13 -12.35
C LEU A 186 -3.01 1.87 -11.04
N MET A 187 -2.52 1.35 -9.90
CA MET A 187 -2.81 1.87 -8.57
C MET A 187 -2.28 3.29 -8.37
N LEU A 188 -0.98 3.54 -8.63
CA LEU A 188 -0.39 4.85 -8.31
C LEU A 188 -1.03 6.02 -9.07
N PRO A 189 -1.32 5.92 -10.37
CA PRO A 189 -2.01 6.98 -11.08
C PRO A 189 -3.46 7.17 -10.62
N HIS A 190 -4.15 6.10 -10.23
CA HIS A 190 -5.51 6.14 -9.68
C HIS A 190 -5.54 6.91 -8.35
N LEU A 191 -4.69 6.56 -7.38
CA LEU A 191 -4.59 7.29 -6.10
C LEU A 191 -4.29 8.79 -6.32
N CYS A 192 -3.43 9.11 -7.29
CA CYS A 192 -3.08 10.49 -7.63
C CYS A 192 -4.27 11.25 -8.24
N GLU A 193 -5.11 10.59 -9.03
CA GLU A 193 -6.30 11.20 -9.61
C GLU A 193 -7.34 11.55 -8.53
N GLU A 194 -7.58 10.65 -7.59
CA GLU A 194 -8.48 10.90 -6.45
C GLU A 194 -7.99 12.07 -5.60
N GLU A 195 -6.70 12.13 -5.29
CA GLU A 195 -6.08 13.22 -4.52
C GLU A 195 -6.20 14.58 -5.21
N LYS A 196 -6.11 14.59 -6.55
CA LYS A 196 -6.13 15.83 -7.35
C LYS A 196 -7.51 16.24 -7.82
N VAL A 197 -8.50 15.34 -7.74
CA VAL A 197 -9.84 15.56 -8.27
C VAL A 197 -10.90 15.29 -7.21
N ALA A 198 -11.03 14.05 -6.72
CA ALA A 198 -12.06 13.67 -5.76
C ALA A 198 -11.96 14.46 -4.45
N LEU A 199 -10.79 14.44 -3.79
CA LEU A 199 -10.60 15.09 -2.49
C LEU A 199 -10.82 16.63 -2.54
N PRO A 200 -10.30 17.38 -3.53
CA PRO A 200 -10.60 18.81 -3.66
C PRO A 200 -12.09 19.10 -3.84
N LEU A 201 -12.80 18.30 -4.64
CA LEU A 201 -14.24 18.42 -4.82
C LEU A 201 -14.98 18.08 -3.53
N LEU A 202 -14.60 17.01 -2.82
CA LEU A 202 -15.16 16.67 -1.51
C LEU A 202 -15.07 17.89 -0.57
N ARG A 203 -13.90 18.50 -0.48
CA ARG A 203 -13.67 19.65 0.39
C ARG A 203 -14.43 20.91 -0.03
N ALA A 204 -14.69 21.07 -1.33
CA ALA A 204 -15.43 22.20 -1.86
C ALA A 204 -16.94 22.11 -1.55
N TYR A 205 -17.51 20.90 -1.59
CA TYR A 205 -18.97 20.69 -1.51
C TYR A 205 -19.47 20.19 -0.14
N PHE A 206 -18.58 19.73 0.73
CA PHE A 206 -18.93 19.18 2.04
C PHE A 206 -18.12 19.84 3.15
N THR A 207 -18.76 20.00 4.30
CA THR A 207 -18.08 20.44 5.53
C THR A 207 -17.33 19.27 6.18
N PRO A 208 -16.26 19.54 6.97
CA PRO A 208 -15.58 18.48 7.72
C PRO A 208 -16.53 17.67 8.61
N LYS A 209 -17.50 18.34 9.27
CA LYS A 209 -18.48 17.71 10.16
C LYS A 209 -19.45 16.77 9.44
N GLU A 210 -19.76 17.04 8.17
CA GLU A 210 -20.56 16.12 7.37
C GLU A 210 -19.77 14.86 7.02
N PHE A 211 -18.51 15.03 6.63
CA PHE A 211 -17.63 13.93 6.25
C PHE A 211 -17.15 13.08 7.43
N GLU A 212 -17.03 13.67 8.63
CA GLU A 212 -16.70 12.97 9.88
C GLU A 212 -17.58 11.73 10.12
N LYS A 213 -18.85 11.77 9.71
CA LYS A 213 -19.76 10.63 9.83
C LYS A 213 -19.36 9.46 8.93
N ILE A 214 -18.89 9.76 7.72
CA ILE A 214 -18.39 8.76 6.77
C ILE A 214 -17.12 8.13 7.32
N ILE A 215 -16.17 8.97 7.76
CA ILE A 215 -14.92 8.52 8.38
C ILE A 215 -15.19 7.67 9.63
N SER A 216 -16.12 8.08 10.49
CA SER A 216 -16.48 7.32 11.69
C SER A 216 -17.06 5.94 11.37
N SER A 217 -17.85 5.81 10.30
CA SER A 217 -18.35 4.51 9.84
C SER A 217 -17.22 3.64 9.26
N ILE A 218 -16.31 4.22 8.46
CA ILE A 218 -15.12 3.52 7.95
C ILE A 218 -14.28 2.99 9.11
N LEU A 219 -13.86 3.86 10.04
CA LEU A 219 -13.01 3.47 11.18
C LEU A 219 -13.65 2.39 12.08
N LYS A 220 -14.99 2.33 12.14
CA LYS A 220 -15.72 1.33 12.93
C LYS A 220 -15.76 -0.04 12.24
N GLU A 221 -15.80 -0.06 10.91
CA GLU A 221 -16.05 -1.26 10.11
C GLU A 221 -14.77 -1.84 9.51
N SER A 222 -13.72 -1.01 9.34
CA SER A 222 -12.45 -1.42 8.74
C SER A 222 -11.79 -2.56 9.53
N PRO A 223 -11.23 -3.57 8.83
CA PRO A 223 -10.49 -4.65 9.45
C PRO A 223 -9.29 -4.14 10.28
N PRO A 224 -8.97 -4.79 11.41
CA PRO A 224 -7.84 -4.39 12.26
C PRO A 224 -6.50 -4.29 11.53
N LEU A 225 -6.27 -5.13 10.51
CA LEU A 225 -5.03 -5.11 9.72
C LEU A 225 -4.96 -3.91 8.76
N ALA A 226 -6.08 -3.52 8.14
CA ALA A 226 -6.17 -2.34 7.29
C ALA A 226 -5.90 -1.06 8.12
N LEU A 227 -6.57 -0.94 9.27
CA LEU A 227 -6.29 0.15 10.21
C LEU A 227 -4.86 0.11 10.76
N GLY A 228 -4.33 -1.09 11.02
CA GLY A 228 -2.95 -1.27 11.44
C GLY A 228 -1.95 -0.72 10.42
N SER A 229 -2.20 -0.89 9.12
CA SER A 229 -1.41 -0.29 8.04
C SER A 229 -1.44 1.24 8.12
N PHE A 230 -2.64 1.82 8.25
CA PHE A 230 -2.82 3.26 8.38
C PHE A 230 -1.99 3.85 9.54
N TRP A 231 -2.11 3.26 10.72
CA TRP A 231 -1.38 3.71 11.90
C TRP A 231 0.13 3.48 11.79
N TYR A 232 0.56 2.40 11.14
CA TYR A 232 1.97 2.09 10.95
C TYR A 232 2.63 3.10 10.01
N TRP A 233 2.05 3.39 8.84
CA TRP A 233 2.71 4.25 7.86
C TRP A 233 2.49 5.75 8.04
N LEU A 234 1.71 6.14 9.05
CA LEU A 234 1.38 7.53 9.32
C LEU A 234 2.62 8.45 9.38
N GLU A 235 2.62 9.50 8.54
CA GLU A 235 3.74 10.45 8.35
C GLU A 235 5.09 9.78 8.00
N GLY A 236 5.07 8.55 7.44
CA GLY A 236 6.27 7.78 7.13
C GLY A 236 7.05 7.30 8.36
N LYS A 237 6.46 7.39 9.56
CA LYS A 237 7.18 7.15 10.84
C LYS A 237 7.04 5.75 11.42
N ARG A 238 6.47 4.78 10.68
CA ARG A 238 6.53 3.34 11.00
C ARG A 238 6.05 2.97 12.41
N GLY A 239 4.84 3.41 12.76
CA GLY A 239 4.20 3.15 14.05
C GLY A 239 4.63 4.10 15.15
N ASP A 240 5.30 5.21 14.81
CA ASP A 240 5.69 6.22 15.77
C ASP A 240 4.47 6.80 16.50
N LYS A 241 4.48 6.60 17.82
CA LYS A 241 3.42 7.06 18.71
C LYS A 241 3.22 8.57 18.63
N SER A 242 4.26 9.37 18.39
CA SER A 242 4.10 10.83 18.35
C SER A 242 3.30 11.29 17.13
N ALA A 243 3.54 10.68 15.96
CA ALA A 243 2.73 10.91 14.75
C ALA A 243 1.28 10.47 14.95
N ILE A 244 1.05 9.28 15.54
CA ILE A 244 -0.31 8.78 15.81
C ILE A 244 -1.05 9.71 16.77
N MET A 245 -0.42 10.11 17.87
CA MET A 245 -1.03 11.02 18.84
C MET A 245 -1.34 12.40 18.24
N LYS A 246 -0.46 12.90 17.37
CA LYS A 246 -0.69 14.17 16.65
C LYS A 246 -1.90 14.07 15.74
N PHE A 247 -2.04 12.99 14.96
CA PHE A 247 -3.20 12.77 14.11
C PHE A 247 -4.48 12.58 14.94
N MET A 248 -4.43 11.79 16.01
CA MET A 248 -5.57 11.61 16.90
C MET A 248 -6.04 12.95 17.49
N ALA A 249 -5.11 13.82 17.90
CA ALA A 249 -5.46 15.16 18.39
C ALA A 249 -6.10 16.03 17.28
N GLN A 250 -5.60 15.93 16.04
CA GLN A 250 -6.17 16.62 14.88
C GLN A 250 -7.62 16.18 14.61
N GLU A 251 -7.88 14.87 14.67
CA GLU A 251 -9.18 14.26 14.38
C GLU A 251 -10.11 14.17 15.60
N GLY A 252 -9.72 14.76 16.74
CA GLY A 252 -10.52 14.73 17.97
C GLY A 252 -10.67 13.35 18.61
N ILE A 253 -9.81 12.38 18.26
CA ILE A 253 -9.82 11.02 18.81
C ILE A 253 -9.17 11.03 20.19
N PRO A 254 -9.86 10.53 21.25
CA PRO A 254 -9.28 10.50 22.60
C PRO A 254 -7.99 9.68 22.67
N TRP A 255 -6.95 10.23 23.30
CA TRP A 255 -5.61 9.62 23.35
C TRP A 255 -5.58 8.19 23.89
N PHE A 256 -6.50 7.82 24.80
CA PHE A 256 -6.53 6.49 25.41
C PHE A 256 -6.92 5.39 24.40
N VAL A 257 -7.61 5.74 23.30
CA VAL A 257 -7.97 4.81 22.21
C VAL A 257 -6.73 4.18 21.58
N TYR A 258 -5.60 4.90 21.56
CA TYR A 258 -4.32 4.34 21.12
C TYR A 258 -3.95 3.07 21.91
N TYR A 259 -4.08 3.13 23.23
CA TYR A 259 -3.67 2.03 24.09
C TYR A 259 -4.67 0.87 24.09
N LEU A 260 -5.96 1.18 23.90
CA LEU A 260 -7.02 0.17 23.87
C LEU A 260 -7.11 -0.54 22.52
N VAL A 261 -6.83 0.15 21.41
CA VAL A 261 -7.11 -0.34 20.05
C VAL A 261 -5.87 -0.26 19.17
N PHE A 262 -5.38 0.96 18.87
CA PHE A 262 -4.46 1.17 17.75
C PHE A 262 -3.08 0.53 17.97
N LYS A 263 -2.56 0.51 19.20
CA LYS A 263 -1.29 -0.15 19.53
C LYS A 263 -1.31 -1.64 19.18
N GLY A 264 -2.46 -2.31 19.40
CA GLY A 264 -2.65 -3.71 19.03
C GLY A 264 -2.58 -3.89 17.53
N GLN A 265 -3.39 -3.10 16.81
CA GLN A 265 -3.47 -3.09 15.34
C GLN A 265 -2.12 -2.83 14.67
N VAL A 266 -1.36 -1.82 15.11
CA VAL A 266 -0.01 -1.52 14.60
C VAL A 266 0.91 -2.73 14.73
N ALA A 267 0.91 -3.36 15.90
CA ALA A 267 1.79 -4.50 16.15
C ALA A 267 1.33 -5.77 15.43
N ASP A 268 0.02 -5.96 15.21
CA ASP A 268 -0.50 -7.07 14.41
C ASP A 268 -0.15 -6.87 12.93
N TYR A 269 -0.28 -5.65 12.41
CA TYR A 269 0.16 -5.28 11.07
C TYR A 269 1.67 -5.47 10.89
N GLU A 270 2.48 -4.96 11.81
CA GLU A 270 3.94 -5.11 11.76
C GLU A 270 4.35 -6.58 11.72
N ALA A 271 3.74 -7.43 12.55
CA ALA A 271 4.01 -8.86 12.59
C ALA A 271 3.55 -9.61 11.32
N ALA A 272 2.47 -9.17 10.68
CA ALA A 272 1.86 -9.86 9.55
C ALA A 272 2.38 -9.38 8.17
N PHE A 273 2.82 -8.12 8.06
CA PHE A 273 3.29 -7.52 6.82
C PHE A 273 4.79 -7.19 6.86
N VAL A 274 5.21 -6.37 7.83
CA VAL A 274 6.56 -5.78 7.84
C VAL A 274 7.64 -6.80 8.20
N GLU A 275 7.45 -7.54 9.29
CA GLU A 275 8.41 -8.56 9.75
C GLU A 275 8.66 -9.66 8.71
N PRO A 276 7.64 -10.24 8.04
CA PRO A 276 7.88 -11.22 6.98
C PRO A 276 8.74 -10.66 5.84
N LEU A 277 8.43 -9.47 5.32
CA LEU A 277 9.21 -8.88 4.23
C LEU A 277 10.64 -8.53 4.67
N LYS A 278 10.81 -8.01 5.89
CA LYS A 278 12.15 -7.75 6.47
C LYS A 278 12.97 -9.02 6.65
N ALA A 279 12.34 -10.14 6.97
CA ALA A 279 13.02 -11.43 7.08
C ALA A 279 13.56 -11.88 5.71
N VAL A 280 12.75 -11.77 4.66
CA VAL A 280 13.18 -12.01 3.27
C VAL A 280 14.35 -11.12 2.89
N GLU A 281 14.25 -9.83 3.18
CA GLU A 281 15.34 -8.89 2.93
C GLU A 281 16.62 -9.32 3.65
N THR A 282 16.55 -9.60 4.94
CA THR A 282 17.74 -9.98 5.71
C THR A 282 18.24 -11.40 5.46
N GLY A 283 17.56 -12.18 4.61
CA GLY A 283 17.87 -13.58 4.34
C GLY A 283 17.65 -14.49 5.56
N LYS A 284 16.87 -14.05 6.53
CA LYS A 284 16.55 -14.80 7.75
C LYS A 284 15.22 -15.53 7.57
N PRO A 285 15.08 -16.77 8.05
CA PRO A 285 13.79 -17.44 8.05
C PRO A 285 12.75 -16.65 8.86
N TRP A 286 11.58 -16.44 8.29
CA TRP A 286 10.43 -15.89 9.00
C TRP A 286 9.63 -17.01 9.64
N VAL A 287 9.24 -16.79 10.90
CA VAL A 287 8.38 -17.69 11.65
C VAL A 287 7.14 -16.89 12.07
N PRO A 288 5.93 -17.32 11.68
CA PRO A 288 4.71 -16.67 12.11
C PRO A 288 4.64 -16.64 13.64
N LYS A 289 4.38 -15.45 14.20
CA LYS A 289 4.11 -15.33 15.64
C LYS A 289 2.74 -15.96 15.93
N PRO A 290 2.59 -16.67 17.08
CA PRO A 290 1.28 -17.12 17.50
C PRO A 290 0.34 -15.92 17.66
N LYS A 291 -0.89 -16.06 17.17
CA LYS A 291 -1.91 -15.01 17.32
C LYS A 291 -2.04 -14.65 18.80
N ARG A 292 -2.00 -13.35 19.11
CA ARG A 292 -2.30 -12.88 20.47
C ARG A 292 -3.70 -13.34 20.82
N LYS A 293 -3.84 -14.07 21.93
CA LYS A 293 -5.16 -14.31 22.50
C LYS A 293 -5.68 -12.94 22.93
N LEU A 294 -6.72 -12.45 22.24
CA LEU A 294 -7.46 -11.30 22.73
C LEU A 294 -8.05 -11.72 24.08
N CYS A 295 -7.56 -11.13 25.17
CA CYS A 295 -8.24 -11.25 26.46
C CYS A 295 -9.55 -10.48 26.31
N CYS A 296 -10.63 -11.21 26.03
CA CYS A 296 -12.00 -10.69 26.12
C CYS A 296 -12.32 -10.29 27.56
#